data_AF-A0A2U3HCD1-F1
#
_entry.id   AF-A0A2U3HCD1-F1
#
_cell.length_a   1.000
_cell.length_b   1.000
_cell.length_c   1.000
_cell.angle_alpha   90.00
_cell.angle_beta   90.00
_cell.angle_gamma   90.00
#
_symmetry.space_group_name_H-M   'P 1'
#
loop_
_entity.id
_entity.type
_entity.pdbx_description
1 polymer ?
#
loop_
_entity_poly.entity_id
_entity_poly.type
_entity_poly.pdbx_seq_one_letter_code
_entity_poly.pdbx_strand_id
1 'polypeptide(L)'
;MTAERRSDYQELVDEISELLGAPATLENRDFELIAFGAYDSEGALDPSALDPVRARSILTRRSTAAVRAWFEGFGITRATGPVRIPRTPEAGVHRGRICLPVRHRGVVLGYVWLLEGEPGPTERQLGAAMRVAARIGALLADEARQGAGLTRELRAVLTAERDWQRDMAVAELRTALGTRAEGPYTVVCVAPWPSADPDDAPSVRTVPGATALCTLPWREAGLSLALLLRLRSTDVPAPATSAATRLLERAREGGSGGRAAPAVAAGIAAPRSGLAELGTAWTEASAAARAALAEPRLGPVAPWTSIGPFRLLTALPPQAVRDPAVGPLLAPVHRELARTAEVYLDRAGQAGRTAAELGIHRQTLYYRLSRIEQLTGLDLDDGEDRLLLHMALKGARL
;
A
#
# COMPACT_ATOMS: atom_id res chain seq x y z
N MET A 1 9.44 6.42 10.84
CA MET A 1 10.74 6.69 11.47
C MET A 1 10.67 8.05 12.15
N THR A 2 10.88 8.13 13.46
CA THR A 2 11.02 9.42 14.17
C THR A 2 12.34 10.07 13.75
N ALA A 3 12.44 11.41 13.83
CA ALA A 3 13.65 12.13 13.47
C ALA A 3 14.87 11.64 14.30
N GLU A 4 14.65 11.35 15.59
CA GLU A 4 15.66 10.79 16.51
C GLU A 4 16.22 9.45 16.02
N ARG A 5 15.38 8.49 15.63
CA ARG A 5 15.86 7.17 15.18
C ARG A 5 16.57 7.22 13.83
N ARG A 6 16.25 8.21 12.97
CA ARG A 6 17.04 8.46 11.76
C ARG A 6 18.44 8.96 12.13
N SER A 7 18.56 9.76 13.20
CA SER A 7 19.84 10.16 13.78
C SER A 7 20.62 8.94 14.29
N ASP A 8 19.97 8.05 15.06
CA ASP A 8 20.64 6.85 15.61
C ASP A 8 21.25 5.95 14.52
N TYR A 9 20.51 5.68 13.44
CA TYR A 9 21.05 4.89 12.32
C TYR A 9 22.14 5.65 11.56
N GLN A 10 22.02 6.97 11.42
CA GLN A 10 23.01 7.79 10.75
C GLN A 10 24.33 7.76 11.53
N GLU A 11 24.30 8.02 12.83
CA GLU A 11 25.46 7.97 13.74
C GLU A 11 26.17 6.61 13.71
N LEU A 12 25.41 5.50 13.72
CA LEU A 12 25.99 4.15 13.66
C LEU A 12 26.62 3.84 12.30
N VAL A 13 26.06 4.35 11.21
CA VAL A 13 26.64 4.15 9.87
C VAL A 13 27.87 5.04 9.68
N ASP A 14 27.86 6.26 10.22
CA ASP A 14 29.02 7.15 10.24
C ASP A 14 30.17 6.52 11.06
N GLU A 15 29.87 5.93 12.23
CA GLU A 15 30.84 5.16 13.04
C GLU A 15 31.46 4.00 12.23
N ILE A 16 30.66 3.25 11.45
CA ILE A 16 31.18 2.20 10.56
C ILE A 16 32.06 2.81 9.48
N SER A 17 31.65 3.92 8.88
CA SER A 17 32.43 4.59 7.83
C SER A 17 33.79 5.08 8.34
N GLU A 18 33.84 5.66 9.54
CA GLU A 18 35.07 6.09 10.20
C GLU A 18 35.98 4.88 10.54
N LEU A 19 35.43 3.81 11.13
CA LEU A 19 36.19 2.61 11.48
C LEU A 19 36.87 1.97 10.26
N LEU A 20 36.19 2.02 9.11
CA LEU A 20 36.62 1.36 7.88
C LEU A 20 37.39 2.29 6.93
N GLY A 21 37.38 3.61 7.17
CA GLY A 21 37.95 4.60 6.26
C GLY A 21 37.27 4.61 4.89
N ALA A 22 35.99 4.24 4.83
CA ALA A 22 35.27 4.05 3.56
C ALA A 22 33.78 4.39 3.71
N PRO A 23 33.15 4.95 2.67
CA PRO A 23 31.72 5.19 2.69
C PRO A 23 30.91 3.89 2.82
N ALA A 24 29.88 3.90 3.67
CA ALA A 24 29.03 2.76 3.97
C ALA A 24 27.56 3.09 3.68
N THR A 25 26.75 2.08 3.32
CA THR A 25 25.29 2.24 3.19
C THR A 25 24.58 1.15 3.94
N LEU A 26 23.62 1.52 4.79
CA LEU A 26 22.73 0.59 5.48
C LEU A 26 21.46 0.39 4.66
N GLU A 27 21.17 -0.85 4.30
CA GLU A 27 19.95 -1.27 3.62
C GLU A 27 19.17 -2.29 4.46
N ASN A 28 17.84 -2.32 4.33
CA ASN A 28 17.02 -3.38 4.95
C ASN A 28 17.13 -4.72 4.17
N ARG A 29 16.45 -5.77 4.65
CA ARG A 29 16.35 -7.06 3.95
C ARG A 29 15.84 -6.93 2.51
N ASP A 30 15.07 -5.88 2.23
CA ASP A 30 14.53 -5.57 0.91
C ASP A 30 15.44 -4.70 0.02
N PHE A 31 16.70 -4.46 0.42
CA PHE A 31 17.65 -3.63 -0.32
C PHE A 31 17.10 -2.20 -0.52
N GLU A 32 16.35 -1.70 0.46
CA GLU A 32 15.93 -0.31 0.56
C GLU A 32 16.86 0.43 1.51
N LEU A 33 17.37 1.58 1.04
CA LEU A 33 18.31 2.40 1.77
C LEU A 33 17.68 3.00 3.04
N ILE A 34 18.32 2.76 4.19
CA ILE A 34 17.95 3.31 5.50
C ILE A 34 18.79 4.55 5.83
N ALA A 35 20.11 4.43 5.71
CA ALA A 35 21.09 5.47 6.05
C ALA A 35 22.36 5.31 5.19
N PHE A 36 23.11 6.40 5.04
CA PHE A 36 24.37 6.41 4.29
C PHE A 36 25.44 7.16 5.08
N GLY A 37 26.63 6.60 5.19
CA GLY A 37 27.79 7.25 5.78
C GLY A 37 28.68 7.83 4.70
N ALA A 38 28.98 9.11 4.81
CA ALA A 38 30.00 9.75 3.99
C ALA A 38 31.37 9.58 4.67
N TYR A 39 32.43 9.55 3.87
CA TYR A 39 33.79 9.64 4.37
C TYR A 39 34.50 10.73 3.56
N ASP A 40 34.77 11.87 4.20
CA ASP A 40 35.62 12.92 3.64
C ASP A 40 37.08 12.48 3.82
N SER A 41 37.63 11.83 2.80
CA SER A 41 39.08 11.95 2.60
C SER A 41 39.34 13.35 2.06
N GLU A 42 40.28 14.11 2.64
CA GLU A 42 40.70 15.48 2.24
C GLU A 42 41.28 15.60 0.81
N GLY A 43 40.73 14.90 -0.18
CA GLY A 43 41.06 15.00 -1.59
C GLY A 43 39.78 14.97 -2.41
N ALA A 44 39.64 15.95 -3.30
CA ALA A 44 38.54 16.18 -4.23
C ALA A 44 37.62 14.96 -4.49
N LEU A 45 36.31 15.15 -4.29
CA LEU A 45 35.24 14.25 -4.73
C LEU A 45 35.49 13.81 -6.17
N ASP A 46 36.04 12.62 -6.37
CA ASP A 46 36.21 12.02 -7.69
C ASP A 46 34.82 11.54 -8.18
N PRO A 47 34.25 12.12 -9.26
CA PRO A 47 32.99 11.68 -9.83
C PRO A 47 33.00 10.20 -10.26
N SER A 48 34.19 9.61 -10.47
CA SER A 48 34.38 8.19 -10.78
C SER A 48 34.17 7.25 -9.56
N ALA A 49 34.09 7.79 -8.34
CA ALA A 49 33.84 7.06 -7.09
C ALA A 49 32.38 6.63 -6.88
N LEU A 50 31.45 7.15 -7.70
CA LEU A 50 30.04 6.78 -7.70
C LEU A 50 29.79 5.67 -8.73
N ASP A 51 29.84 4.41 -8.30
CA ASP A 51 29.37 3.27 -9.09
C ASP A 51 27.90 3.52 -9.54
N PRO A 52 27.53 3.32 -10.82
CA PRO A 52 26.16 3.42 -11.31
C PRO A 52 25.11 2.70 -10.47
N VAL A 53 25.45 1.56 -9.84
CA VAL A 53 24.56 0.85 -8.92
C VAL A 53 24.39 1.60 -7.59
N ARG A 54 25.44 2.28 -7.12
CA ARG A 54 25.39 3.15 -5.92
C ARG A 54 24.64 4.44 -6.23
N ALA A 55 24.93 5.08 -7.37
CA ALA A 55 24.17 6.24 -7.85
C ALA A 55 22.68 5.87 -8.00
N ARG A 56 22.37 4.71 -8.60
CA ARG A 56 20.99 4.25 -8.75
C ARG A 56 20.36 3.87 -7.41
N SER A 57 21.01 3.10 -6.53
CA SER A 57 20.44 2.78 -5.20
C SER A 57 20.22 4.04 -4.35
N ILE A 58 21.07 5.06 -4.45
CA ILE A 58 20.86 6.35 -3.75
C ILE A 58 19.74 7.17 -4.42
N LEU A 59 19.69 7.21 -5.75
CA LEU A 59 18.71 8.00 -6.53
C LEU A 59 17.31 7.35 -6.56
N THR A 60 17.22 6.02 -6.63
CA THR A 60 15.96 5.24 -6.71
C THR A 60 15.58 4.61 -5.37
N ARG A 61 16.48 4.61 -4.38
CA ARG A 61 16.28 4.04 -3.02
C ARG A 61 15.86 2.57 -2.99
N ARG A 62 16.08 1.81 -4.08
CA ARG A 62 15.71 0.39 -4.26
C ARG A 62 16.57 -0.33 -5.31
N SER A 63 16.83 -1.62 -5.09
CA SER A 63 17.38 -2.57 -6.06
C SER A 63 16.31 -3.47 -6.69
N THR A 64 16.54 -3.98 -7.91
CA THR A 64 15.60 -4.90 -8.59
C THR A 64 15.63 -6.31 -7.97
N ALA A 65 14.56 -7.11 -8.15
CA ALA A 65 14.50 -8.48 -7.64
C ALA A 65 15.63 -9.38 -8.17
N ALA A 66 16.04 -9.21 -9.43
CA ALA A 66 17.15 -9.94 -10.03
C ALA A 66 18.50 -9.59 -9.35
N VAL A 67 18.74 -8.32 -9.05
CA VAL A 67 19.94 -7.87 -8.33
C VAL A 67 19.96 -8.41 -6.90
N ARG A 68 18.79 -8.42 -6.23
CA ARG A 68 18.64 -9.00 -4.90
C ARG A 68 19.02 -10.48 -4.89
N ALA A 69 18.38 -11.28 -5.74
CA ALA A 69 18.63 -12.72 -5.82
C ALA A 69 20.11 -13.03 -6.11
N TRP A 70 20.77 -12.20 -6.93
CA TRP A 70 22.20 -12.33 -7.20
C TRP A 70 23.06 -12.11 -5.95
N PHE A 71 22.85 -11.02 -5.22
CA PHE A 71 23.57 -10.74 -3.96
C PHE A 71 23.31 -11.82 -2.90
N GLU A 72 22.08 -12.29 -2.79
CA GLU A 72 21.70 -13.39 -1.89
C GLU A 72 22.42 -14.70 -2.24
N GLY A 73 22.74 -14.91 -3.52
CA GLY A 73 23.53 -16.05 -4.02
C GLY A 73 24.93 -16.17 -3.41
N PHE A 74 25.53 -15.07 -2.94
CA PHE A 74 26.81 -15.07 -2.21
C PHE A 74 26.67 -15.51 -0.74
N GLY A 75 25.47 -15.89 -0.30
CA GLY A 75 25.23 -16.41 1.04
C GLY A 75 25.12 -15.35 2.13
N ILE A 76 24.98 -14.06 1.78
CA ILE A 76 24.85 -12.95 2.73
C ILE A 76 23.69 -13.12 3.72
N THR A 77 22.64 -13.87 3.34
CA THR A 77 21.48 -14.18 4.20
C THR A 77 21.85 -15.10 5.36
N ARG A 78 22.81 -16.00 5.16
CA ARG A 78 23.26 -17.02 6.13
C ARG A 78 24.56 -16.65 6.82
N ALA A 79 25.37 -15.77 6.23
CA ALA A 79 26.65 -15.35 6.79
C ALA A 79 26.51 -14.68 8.18
N THR A 80 27.45 -15.00 9.06
CA THR A 80 27.58 -14.42 10.42
C THR A 80 28.72 -13.41 10.53
N GLY A 81 29.52 -13.28 9.48
CA GLY A 81 30.66 -12.35 9.37
C GLY A 81 30.66 -11.63 8.02
N PRO A 82 31.66 -10.77 7.77
CA PRO A 82 31.81 -10.04 6.52
C PRO A 82 31.85 -10.98 5.31
N VAL A 83 31.17 -10.60 4.23
CA VAL A 83 31.19 -11.32 2.94
C VAL A 83 31.79 -10.41 1.89
N ARG A 84 32.88 -10.87 1.26
CA ARG A 84 33.47 -10.16 0.11
C ARG A 84 32.81 -10.64 -1.17
N ILE A 85 32.36 -9.68 -1.96
CA ILE A 85 31.70 -9.90 -3.24
C ILE A 85 32.61 -9.32 -4.33
N PRO A 86 33.13 -10.16 -5.22
CA PRO A 86 34.08 -9.72 -6.24
C PRO A 86 33.41 -8.77 -7.25
N ARG A 87 34.24 -7.98 -7.93
CA ARG A 87 33.82 -7.19 -9.09
C ARG A 87 33.24 -8.12 -10.16
N THR A 88 32.09 -7.76 -10.73
CA THR A 88 31.46 -8.52 -11.82
C THR A 88 30.90 -7.53 -12.85
N PRO A 89 31.74 -7.03 -13.77
CA PRO A 89 31.36 -6.00 -14.73
C PRO A 89 30.18 -6.40 -15.61
N GLU A 90 30.03 -7.70 -15.91
CA GLU A 90 28.94 -8.27 -16.71
C GLU A 90 27.57 -8.13 -16.02
N ALA A 91 27.56 -8.05 -14.69
CA ALA A 91 26.36 -7.82 -13.87
C ALA A 91 26.17 -6.33 -13.50
N GLY A 92 26.99 -5.43 -14.06
CA GLY A 92 26.98 -4.00 -13.72
C GLY A 92 27.62 -3.66 -12.37
N VAL A 93 28.33 -4.60 -11.74
CA VAL A 93 29.06 -4.39 -10.48
C VAL A 93 30.51 -4.04 -10.80
N HIS A 94 30.76 -2.74 -10.96
CA HIS A 94 32.06 -2.26 -11.47
C HIS A 94 33.14 -2.15 -10.40
N ARG A 95 32.81 -2.29 -9.10
CA ARG A 95 33.77 -2.37 -7.98
C ARG A 95 33.38 -3.52 -7.06
N GLY A 96 34.37 -4.19 -6.47
CA GLY A 96 34.15 -5.19 -5.42
C GLY A 96 33.42 -4.57 -4.23
N ARG A 97 32.74 -5.39 -3.44
CA ARG A 97 31.95 -4.93 -2.28
C ARG A 97 32.17 -5.82 -1.08
N ILE A 98 32.07 -5.21 0.09
CA ILE A 98 32.02 -5.94 1.35
C ILE A 98 30.62 -5.77 1.94
N CYS A 99 29.96 -6.89 2.21
CA CYS A 99 28.68 -6.95 2.89
C CYS A 99 28.91 -7.30 4.37
N LEU A 100 28.43 -6.47 5.28
CA LEU A 100 28.32 -6.79 6.70
C LEU A 100 26.86 -7.16 6.98
N PRO A 101 26.56 -8.44 7.25
CA PRO A 101 25.19 -8.86 7.55
C PRO A 101 24.75 -8.28 8.89
N VAL A 102 23.67 -7.50 8.88
CA VAL A 102 23.08 -6.91 10.09
C VAL A 102 22.10 -7.92 10.68
N ARG A 103 22.44 -8.48 11.85
CA ARG A 103 21.69 -9.59 12.45
C ARG A 103 21.25 -9.30 13.88
N HIS A 104 20.16 -9.92 14.31
CA HIS A 104 19.76 -10.00 15.71
C HIS A 104 19.25 -11.41 16.04
N ARG A 105 19.79 -12.03 17.08
CA ARG A 105 19.42 -13.39 17.53
C ARG A 105 19.35 -14.42 16.38
N GLY A 106 20.31 -14.37 15.47
CA GLY A 106 20.41 -15.33 14.34
C GLY A 106 19.58 -14.97 13.11
N VAL A 107 18.74 -13.93 13.14
CA VAL A 107 17.95 -13.46 11.98
C VAL A 107 18.66 -12.29 11.31
N VAL A 108 18.77 -12.31 9.97
CA VAL A 108 19.27 -11.15 9.19
C VAL A 108 18.15 -10.13 9.00
N LEU A 109 18.45 -8.87 9.29
CA LEU A 109 17.50 -7.76 9.25
C LEU A 109 17.85 -6.70 8.21
N GLY A 110 19.09 -6.75 7.70
CA GLY A 110 19.60 -5.85 6.68
C GLY A 110 21.07 -6.10 6.40
N TYR A 111 21.67 -5.16 5.67
CA TYR A 111 23.03 -5.26 5.20
C TYR A 111 23.69 -3.89 5.28
N VAL A 112 24.93 -3.83 5.78
CA VAL A 112 25.79 -2.67 5.55
C VAL A 112 26.72 -3.00 4.38
N TRP A 113 26.69 -2.15 3.37
CA TRP A 113 27.49 -2.31 2.16
C TRP A 113 28.62 -1.30 2.11
N LEU A 114 29.77 -1.78 1.66
CA LEU A 114 30.98 -0.99 1.45
C LEU A 114 31.47 -1.24 0.03
N LEU A 115 32.04 -0.22 -0.60
CA LEU A 115 32.84 -0.41 -1.80
C LEU A 115 34.24 -0.85 -1.38
N GLU A 116 34.78 -1.86 -2.03
CA GLU A 116 36.15 -2.31 -1.81
C GLU A 116 37.13 -1.24 -2.35
N GLY A 117 38.08 -0.83 -1.50
CA GLY A 117 39.15 0.11 -1.83
C GLY A 117 40.53 -0.54 -1.68
N GLU A 118 41.58 0.13 -2.16
CA GLU A 118 42.97 -0.31 -2.00
C GLU A 118 43.79 0.73 -1.21
N PRO A 119 44.39 0.36 -0.06
CA PRO A 119 44.21 -0.92 0.65
C PRO A 119 42.81 -1.03 1.28
N GLY A 120 42.26 -2.25 1.32
CA GLY A 120 40.96 -2.51 1.93
C GLY A 120 41.01 -2.57 3.46
N PRO A 121 39.85 -2.59 4.15
CA PRO A 121 39.79 -2.66 5.60
C PRO A 121 40.41 -3.97 6.13
N THR A 122 41.13 -3.84 7.25
CA THR A 122 41.76 -4.97 7.96
C THR A 122 40.71 -5.83 8.67
N GLU A 123 41.05 -7.09 8.98
CA GLU A 123 40.14 -7.96 9.76
C GLU A 123 39.77 -7.41 11.13
N ARG A 124 40.67 -6.65 11.76
CA ARG A 124 40.39 -5.98 13.04
C ARG A 124 39.33 -4.88 12.86
N GLN A 125 39.43 -4.09 11.80
CA GLN A 125 38.45 -3.05 11.46
C GLN A 125 37.10 -3.67 11.10
N LEU A 126 37.09 -4.75 10.31
CA LEU A 126 35.88 -5.50 9.99
C LEU A 126 35.23 -6.09 11.24
N GLY A 127 36.01 -6.66 12.16
CA GLY A 127 35.51 -7.14 13.45
C GLY A 127 34.92 -6.04 14.32
N ALA A 128 35.49 -4.83 14.30
CA ALA A 128 34.92 -3.66 14.98
C ALA A 128 33.61 -3.21 14.34
N ALA A 129 33.57 -3.08 13.01
CA ALA A 129 32.36 -2.73 12.26
C ALA A 129 31.24 -3.75 12.46
N MET A 130 31.55 -5.05 12.59
CA MET A 130 30.55 -6.09 12.89
C MET A 130 29.89 -5.90 14.28
N ARG A 131 30.59 -5.32 15.27
CA ARG A 131 29.97 -4.96 16.57
C ARG A 131 28.97 -3.82 16.41
N VAL A 132 29.28 -2.84 15.56
CA VAL A 132 28.35 -1.75 15.23
C VAL A 132 27.16 -2.29 14.44
N ALA A 133 27.39 -3.19 13.47
CA ALA A 133 26.32 -3.88 12.75
C ALA A 133 25.40 -4.69 13.70
N ALA A 134 25.93 -5.29 14.77
CA ALA A 134 25.11 -5.95 15.79
C ALA A 134 24.23 -4.96 16.58
N ARG A 135 24.72 -3.75 16.89
CA ARG A 135 23.93 -2.67 17.50
C ARG A 135 22.81 -2.21 16.56
N ILE A 136 23.12 -1.99 15.27
CA ILE A 136 22.11 -1.70 14.24
C ILE A 136 21.07 -2.82 14.19
N GLY A 137 21.50 -4.09 14.24
CA GLY A 137 20.60 -5.24 14.26
C GLY A 137 19.65 -5.24 15.45
N ALA A 138 20.13 -4.90 16.65
CA ALA A 138 19.28 -4.77 17.83
C ALA A 138 18.23 -3.66 17.67
N LEU A 139 18.60 -2.50 17.11
CA LEU A 139 17.67 -1.41 16.82
C LEU A 139 16.63 -1.80 15.76
N LEU A 140 17.05 -2.42 14.66
CA LEU A 140 16.15 -2.92 13.63
C LEU A 140 15.17 -3.96 14.19
N ALA A 141 15.64 -4.86 15.06
CA ALA A 141 14.81 -5.88 15.68
C ALA A 141 13.78 -5.26 16.64
N ASP A 142 14.21 -4.28 17.44
CA ASP A 142 13.32 -3.59 18.36
C ASP A 142 12.23 -2.82 17.60
N GLU A 143 12.61 -2.13 16.53
CA GLU A 143 11.66 -1.42 15.68
C GLU A 143 10.71 -2.38 14.96
N ALA A 144 11.19 -3.53 14.49
CA ALA A 144 10.35 -4.57 13.90
C ALA A 144 9.34 -5.13 14.91
N ARG A 145 9.75 -5.37 16.16
CA ARG A 145 8.83 -5.78 17.24
C ARG A 145 7.79 -4.73 17.55
N GLN A 146 8.19 -3.46 17.66
CA GLN A 146 7.26 -2.34 17.86
C GLN A 146 6.26 -2.23 16.71
N GLY A 147 6.74 -2.35 15.45
CA GLY A 147 5.90 -2.35 14.26
C GLY A 147 4.90 -3.51 14.25
N ALA A 148 5.35 -4.73 14.57
CA ALA A 148 4.48 -5.90 14.68
C ALA A 148 3.43 -5.73 15.80
N GLY A 149 3.80 -5.07 16.90
CA GLY A 149 2.87 -4.65 17.95
C GLY A 149 1.77 -3.74 17.40
N LEU A 150 2.16 -2.64 16.75
CA LEU A 150 1.21 -1.70 16.14
C LEU A 150 0.31 -2.35 15.09
N THR A 151 0.85 -3.24 14.26
CA THR A 151 0.08 -4.02 13.27
C THR A 151 -0.98 -4.90 13.93
N ARG A 152 -0.64 -5.53 15.06
CA ARG A 152 -1.59 -6.36 15.83
C ARG A 152 -2.69 -5.51 16.44
N GLU A 153 -2.34 -4.40 17.08
CA GLU A 153 -3.33 -3.53 17.72
C GLU A 153 -4.22 -2.85 16.68
N LEU A 154 -3.68 -2.42 15.54
CA LEU A 154 -4.49 -1.93 14.41
C LEU A 154 -5.49 -2.99 13.97
N ARG A 155 -5.03 -4.24 13.73
CA ARG A 155 -5.93 -5.34 13.35
C ARG A 155 -7.05 -5.50 14.38
N ALA A 156 -6.72 -5.53 15.67
CA ALA A 156 -7.70 -5.68 16.74
C ALA A 156 -8.77 -4.57 16.73
N VAL A 157 -8.38 -3.32 16.51
CA VAL A 157 -9.32 -2.19 16.36
C VAL A 157 -10.24 -2.39 15.16
N LEU A 158 -9.68 -2.77 14.00
CA LEU A 158 -10.43 -2.84 12.74
C LEU A 158 -11.35 -4.07 12.65
N THR A 159 -11.08 -5.13 13.42
CA THR A 159 -11.90 -6.34 13.46
C THR A 159 -12.83 -6.41 14.69
N ALA A 160 -12.80 -5.42 15.58
CA ALA A 160 -13.64 -5.43 16.77
C ALA A 160 -15.12 -5.31 16.39
N GLU A 161 -15.92 -6.31 16.79
CA GLU A 161 -17.37 -6.34 16.54
C GLU A 161 -18.15 -5.58 17.62
N ARG A 162 -17.65 -5.60 18.86
CA ARG A 162 -18.31 -4.98 20.03
C ARG A 162 -17.60 -3.70 20.45
N ASP A 163 -18.36 -2.74 20.97
CA ASP A 163 -17.83 -1.42 21.33
C ASP A 163 -16.75 -1.49 22.41
N TRP A 164 -16.96 -2.26 23.48
CA TRP A 164 -15.96 -2.42 24.54
C TRP A 164 -14.65 -3.06 24.05
N GLN A 165 -14.71 -3.97 23.08
CA GLN A 165 -13.51 -4.57 22.47
C GLN A 165 -12.75 -3.54 21.66
N ARG A 166 -13.48 -2.69 20.94
CA ARG A 166 -12.93 -1.60 20.14
C ARG A 166 -12.26 -0.56 21.03
N ASP A 167 -12.91 -0.15 22.11
CA ASP A 167 -12.36 0.82 23.06
C ASP A 167 -11.05 0.34 23.69
N MET A 168 -11.02 -0.94 24.11
CA MET A 168 -9.81 -1.58 24.64
C MET A 168 -8.69 -1.63 23.59
N ALA A 169 -8.98 -2.08 22.37
CA ALA A 169 -7.99 -2.13 21.29
C ALA A 169 -7.48 -0.73 20.91
N VAL A 170 -8.33 0.29 20.92
CA VAL A 170 -7.94 1.68 20.68
C VAL A 170 -7.04 2.19 21.80
N ALA A 171 -7.29 1.81 23.06
CA ALA A 171 -6.43 2.16 24.19
C ALA A 171 -5.04 1.51 24.08
N GLU A 172 -4.96 0.24 23.70
CA GLU A 172 -3.68 -0.45 23.46
C GLU A 172 -2.91 0.17 22.28
N LEU A 173 -3.59 0.44 21.17
CA LEU A 173 -2.98 1.11 20.01
C LEU A 173 -2.49 2.51 20.37
N ARG A 174 -3.26 3.29 21.14
CA ARG A 174 -2.87 4.61 21.64
C ARG A 174 -1.61 4.50 22.50
N THR A 175 -1.56 3.54 23.40
CA THR A 175 -0.39 3.30 24.27
C THR A 175 0.85 2.95 23.46
N ALA A 176 0.73 2.06 22.48
CA ALA A 176 1.82 1.67 21.59
C ALA A 176 2.31 2.83 20.70
N LEU A 177 1.42 3.76 20.32
CA LEU A 177 1.76 4.94 19.54
C LEU A 177 2.36 6.09 20.37
N GLY A 178 2.05 6.16 21.66
CA GLY A 178 2.44 7.25 22.54
C GLY A 178 1.97 8.60 22.02
N THR A 179 2.86 9.59 22.01
CA THR A 179 2.57 10.96 21.51
C THR A 179 2.16 11.01 20.03
N ARG A 180 2.41 9.94 19.27
CA ARG A 180 1.96 9.88 17.88
C ARG A 180 0.46 9.72 17.79
N ALA A 181 -0.20 9.13 18.79
CA ALA A 181 -1.64 8.93 18.79
C ALA A 181 -2.44 10.24 18.67
N GLU A 182 -1.86 11.33 19.17
CA GLU A 182 -2.41 12.67 19.08
C GLU A 182 -2.02 13.29 17.72
N GLY A 183 -2.96 13.31 16.78
CA GLY A 183 -2.77 13.92 15.47
C GLY A 183 -3.81 13.48 14.44
N PRO A 184 -3.79 14.08 13.24
CA PRO A 184 -4.68 13.70 12.17
C PRO A 184 -4.23 12.38 11.54
N TYR A 185 -5.18 11.49 11.34
CA TYR A 185 -5.02 10.16 10.75
C TYR A 185 -6.03 9.95 9.63
N THR A 186 -5.67 9.07 8.70
CA THR A 186 -6.63 8.44 7.78
C THR A 186 -6.30 6.96 7.63
N VAL A 187 -7.28 6.20 7.15
CA VAL A 187 -7.15 4.79 6.83
C VAL A 187 -7.23 4.63 5.32
N VAL A 188 -6.31 3.85 4.76
CA VAL A 188 -6.34 3.44 3.36
C VAL A 188 -6.63 1.95 3.30
N CYS A 189 -7.56 1.55 2.45
CA CYS A 189 -7.85 0.17 2.11
C CYS A 189 -7.41 -0.10 0.68
N VAL A 190 -6.59 -1.12 0.44
CA VAL A 190 -6.25 -1.60 -0.90
C VAL A 190 -6.79 -3.00 -1.09
N ALA A 191 -7.60 -3.21 -2.14
CA ALA A 191 -8.25 -4.50 -2.36
C ALA A 191 -8.56 -4.77 -3.85
N PRO A 192 -8.57 -6.05 -4.27
CA PRO A 192 -8.05 -7.19 -3.53
C PRO A 192 -6.52 -7.13 -3.37
N TRP A 193 -6.02 -7.55 -2.21
CA TRP A 193 -4.59 -7.68 -1.92
C TRP A 193 -4.13 -9.12 -2.24
N PRO A 194 -2.99 -9.33 -2.93
CA PRO A 194 -2.68 -10.62 -3.54
C PRO A 194 -2.16 -11.70 -2.59
N SER A 195 -1.73 -11.36 -1.37
CA SER A 195 -1.09 -12.33 -0.47
C SER A 195 -1.50 -12.17 0.99
N ALA A 196 -1.61 -13.31 1.69
CA ALA A 196 -1.79 -13.37 3.14
C ALA A 196 -0.46 -13.26 3.89
N ASP A 197 0.67 -13.48 3.21
CA ASP A 197 1.99 -13.48 3.81
C ASP A 197 2.33 -12.06 4.30
N PRO A 198 2.59 -11.86 5.61
CA PRO A 198 3.05 -10.59 6.13
C PRO A 198 4.33 -10.07 5.45
N ASP A 199 5.18 -10.96 4.92
CA ASP A 199 6.41 -10.57 4.21
C ASP A 199 6.14 -10.00 2.80
N ASP A 200 4.98 -10.28 2.20
CA ASP A 200 4.56 -9.68 0.91
C ASP A 200 3.95 -8.29 1.10
N ALA A 201 3.49 -7.97 2.30
CA ALA A 201 3.06 -6.62 2.62
C ALA A 201 4.30 -5.68 2.67
N PRO A 202 4.21 -4.46 2.10
CA PRO A 202 5.31 -3.52 2.19
C PRO A 202 5.68 -3.23 3.63
N SER A 203 6.97 -3.10 3.91
CA SER A 203 7.38 -2.51 5.18
C SER A 203 6.75 -1.12 5.31
N VAL A 204 6.17 -0.85 6.50
CA VAL A 204 5.58 0.46 6.87
C VAL A 204 6.56 1.60 6.57
N ARG A 205 7.88 1.36 6.66
CA ARG A 205 8.93 2.35 6.39
C ARG A 205 8.94 2.87 4.95
N THR A 206 8.43 2.09 4.02
CA THR A 206 8.48 2.38 2.58
C THR A 206 7.35 3.30 2.13
N VAL A 207 6.38 3.51 3.00
CA VAL A 207 5.20 4.34 2.77
C VAL A 207 5.29 5.56 3.69
N PRO A 208 5.62 6.76 3.16
CA PRO A 208 5.75 7.96 3.98
C PRO A 208 4.47 8.23 4.78
N GLY A 209 4.61 8.47 6.09
CA GLY A 209 3.48 8.72 6.99
C GLY A 209 2.77 7.45 7.48
N ALA A 210 3.09 6.27 6.94
CA ALA A 210 2.52 5.03 7.42
C ALA A 210 2.99 4.74 8.84
N THR A 211 2.06 4.27 9.66
CA THR A 211 2.26 4.01 11.08
C THR A 211 2.08 2.53 11.40
N ALA A 212 1.06 1.92 10.81
CA ALA A 212 0.78 0.49 10.93
C ALA A 212 0.05 0.01 9.68
N LEU A 213 0.14 -1.29 9.41
CA LEU A 213 -0.62 -1.95 8.35
C LEU A 213 -0.99 -3.36 8.76
N CYS A 214 -2.09 -3.89 8.24
CA CYS A 214 -2.48 -5.27 8.43
C CYS A 214 -3.34 -5.78 7.26
N THR A 215 -3.25 -7.07 6.96
CA THR A 215 -4.11 -7.73 5.98
C THR A 215 -5.44 -8.14 6.61
N LEU A 216 -6.58 -7.80 6.02
CA LEU A 216 -7.91 -8.15 6.53
C LEU A 216 -8.70 -8.96 5.49
N PRO A 217 -9.68 -9.78 5.91
CA PRO A 217 -10.57 -10.44 4.96
C PRO A 217 -11.26 -9.43 4.04
N TRP A 218 -11.45 -9.80 2.77
CA TRP A 218 -12.14 -9.00 1.77
C TRP A 218 -13.16 -9.86 1.03
N ARG A 219 -14.45 -9.61 1.30
CA ARG A 219 -15.56 -10.41 0.75
C ARG A 219 -15.37 -11.90 1.07
N GLU A 220 -15.97 -12.79 0.27
CA GLU A 220 -16.04 -14.22 0.57
C GLU A 220 -14.70 -14.97 0.53
N ALA A 221 -13.71 -14.50 -0.25
CA ALA A 221 -12.45 -15.24 -0.43
C ALA A 221 -11.21 -14.37 -0.69
N GLY A 222 -11.33 -13.04 -0.64
CA GLY A 222 -10.22 -12.12 -0.91
C GLY A 222 -9.53 -11.61 0.34
N LEU A 223 -8.45 -10.88 0.14
CA LEU A 223 -7.79 -10.10 1.18
C LEU A 223 -7.82 -8.62 0.83
N SER A 224 -7.71 -7.77 1.84
CA SER A 224 -7.46 -6.35 1.72
C SER A 224 -6.26 -5.97 2.57
N LEU A 225 -5.58 -4.89 2.22
CA LEU A 225 -4.54 -4.28 3.02
C LEU A 225 -5.09 -3.01 3.66
N ALA A 226 -5.13 -2.96 4.99
CA ALA A 226 -5.41 -1.76 5.76
C ALA A 226 -4.11 -1.05 6.10
N LEU A 227 -4.06 0.26 5.89
CA LEU A 227 -2.94 1.12 6.25
C LEU A 227 -3.44 2.26 7.14
N LEU A 228 -2.85 2.38 8.33
CA LEU A 228 -3.00 3.57 9.17
C LEU A 228 -1.93 4.60 8.79
N LEU A 229 -2.38 5.76 8.34
CA LEU A 229 -1.53 6.83 7.85
C LEU A 229 -1.67 8.07 8.74
N ARG A 230 -0.55 8.54 9.30
CA ARG A 230 -0.50 9.83 10.00
C ARG A 230 -0.36 10.95 8.98
N LEU A 231 -1.21 11.95 9.11
CA LEU A 231 -1.21 13.14 8.28
C LEU A 231 -0.57 14.32 9.04
N ARG A 232 -0.32 15.41 8.31
CA ARG A 232 0.07 16.70 8.92
C ARG A 232 -1.13 17.60 9.19
N SER A 233 -2.19 17.45 8.40
CA SER A 233 -3.46 18.16 8.50
C SER A 233 -4.57 17.26 7.94
N THR A 234 -5.81 17.47 8.38
CA THR A 234 -7.01 16.85 7.82
C THR A 234 -7.37 17.34 6.41
N ASP A 235 -6.84 18.49 6.00
CA ASP A 235 -7.24 19.17 4.74
C ASP A 235 -6.36 18.76 3.55
N VAL A 236 -5.26 18.05 3.80
CA VAL A 236 -4.26 17.70 2.78
C VAL A 236 -4.26 16.18 2.57
N PRO A 237 -5.09 15.65 1.64
CA PRO A 237 -5.20 14.21 1.40
C PRO A 237 -4.04 13.64 0.57
N ALA A 238 -3.19 14.49 -0.01
CA ALA A 238 -2.12 14.08 -0.93
C ALA A 238 -1.24 12.91 -0.42
N PRO A 239 -0.79 12.88 0.86
CA PRO A 239 -0.02 11.74 1.38
C PRO A 239 -0.78 10.42 1.31
N ALA A 240 -2.09 10.43 1.54
CA ALA A 240 -2.93 9.24 1.47
C ALA A 240 -3.10 8.74 0.04
N THR A 241 -3.29 9.65 -0.91
CA THR A 241 -3.34 9.32 -2.33
C THR A 241 -2.00 8.74 -2.80
N SER A 242 -0.87 9.34 -2.44
CA SER A 242 0.47 8.81 -2.79
C SER A 242 0.73 7.43 -2.18
N ALA A 243 0.31 7.20 -0.92
CA ALA A 243 0.40 5.90 -0.28
C ALA A 243 -0.45 4.85 -1.01
N ALA A 244 -1.72 5.18 -1.32
CA ALA A 244 -2.63 4.32 -2.05
C ALA A 244 -2.07 3.92 -3.42
N THR A 245 -1.58 4.88 -4.21
CA THR A 245 -0.98 4.61 -5.54
C THR A 245 0.22 3.66 -5.45
N ARG A 246 1.13 3.90 -4.50
CA ARG A 246 2.31 3.03 -4.30
C ARG A 246 1.92 1.60 -3.91
N LEU A 247 0.89 1.45 -3.07
CA LEU A 247 0.39 0.13 -2.68
C LEU A 247 -0.31 -0.59 -3.84
N LEU A 248 -1.03 0.15 -4.70
CA LEU A 248 -1.66 -0.40 -5.90
C LEU A 248 -0.64 -0.95 -6.90
N GLU A 249 0.48 -0.25 -7.10
CA GLU A 249 1.59 -0.73 -7.93
C GLU A 249 2.12 -2.08 -7.42
N ARG A 250 2.39 -2.19 -6.12
CA ARG A 250 2.83 -3.44 -5.50
C ARG A 250 1.81 -4.57 -5.61
N ALA A 251 0.53 -4.27 -5.38
CA ALA A 251 -0.54 -5.27 -5.50
C ALA A 251 -0.61 -5.87 -6.92
N ARG A 252 -0.32 -5.06 -7.95
CA ARG A 252 -0.30 -5.50 -9.35
C ARG A 252 0.95 -6.33 -9.68
N GLU A 253 2.11 -5.96 -9.13
CA GLU A 253 3.37 -6.70 -9.31
C GLU A 253 3.32 -8.12 -8.67
N GLY A 254 2.69 -8.23 -7.49
CA GLY A 254 2.52 -9.51 -6.79
C GLY A 254 1.52 -10.48 -7.45
N GLY A 255 0.69 -10.01 -8.39
CA GLY A 255 -0.32 -10.81 -9.10
C GLY A 255 0.21 -11.60 -10.30
N SER A 256 1.51 -11.93 -10.33
CA SER A 256 2.19 -12.51 -11.50
C SER A 256 1.78 -13.97 -11.77
N GLY A 257 0.72 -14.13 -12.56
CA GLY A 257 0.30 -15.42 -13.11
C GLY A 257 -0.68 -15.31 -14.29
N GLY A 258 -0.17 -15.06 -15.50
CA GLY A 258 -0.71 -15.47 -16.82
C GLY A 258 -2.15 -15.15 -17.25
N ARG A 259 -3.04 -14.68 -16.38
CA ARG A 259 -4.41 -14.23 -16.68
C ARG A 259 -4.53 -12.75 -16.40
N ALA A 260 -5.47 -12.07 -17.07
CA ALA A 260 -5.79 -10.68 -16.81
C ALA A 260 -5.97 -10.48 -15.29
N ALA A 261 -5.04 -9.76 -14.68
CA ALA A 261 -5.02 -9.58 -13.23
C ALA A 261 -6.33 -8.91 -12.81
N PRO A 262 -6.96 -9.36 -11.71
CA PRO A 262 -8.18 -8.74 -11.21
C PRO A 262 -7.94 -7.24 -10.96
N ALA A 263 -8.94 -6.41 -11.26
CA ALA A 263 -8.86 -4.98 -10.99
C ALA A 263 -8.60 -4.77 -9.48
N VAL A 264 -7.58 -3.98 -9.16
CA VAL A 264 -7.25 -3.57 -7.78
C VAL A 264 -7.55 -2.08 -7.64
N ALA A 265 -8.23 -1.73 -6.55
CA ALA A 265 -8.53 -0.35 -6.21
C ALA A 265 -8.16 -0.04 -4.75
N ALA A 266 -8.07 1.25 -4.47
CA ALA A 266 -7.82 1.77 -3.14
C ALA A 266 -8.93 2.74 -2.73
N GLY A 267 -9.32 2.69 -1.47
CA GLY A 267 -10.24 3.60 -0.83
C GLY A 267 -9.58 4.34 0.31
N ILE A 268 -9.89 5.63 0.47
CA ILE A 268 -9.32 6.51 1.49
C ILE A 268 -10.45 7.05 2.36
N ALA A 269 -10.35 6.84 3.68
CA ALA A 269 -11.29 7.38 4.65
C ALA A 269 -11.18 8.90 4.75
N ALA A 270 -12.23 9.55 5.27
CA ALA A 270 -12.12 10.95 5.66
C ALA A 270 -11.06 11.10 6.77
N PRO A 271 -10.12 12.07 6.66
CA PRO A 271 -9.17 12.37 7.72
C PRO A 271 -9.85 12.76 9.03
N ARG A 272 -9.31 12.30 10.16
CA ARG A 272 -9.84 12.55 11.51
C ARG A 272 -8.74 12.78 12.52
N SER A 273 -9.05 13.46 13.62
CA SER A 273 -8.13 13.65 14.73
C SER A 273 -8.25 12.51 15.74
N GLY A 274 -7.13 11.91 16.12
CA GLY A 274 -7.08 10.81 17.08
C GLY A 274 -7.53 9.46 16.51
N LEU A 275 -7.76 8.49 17.39
CA LEU A 275 -7.91 7.07 17.04
C LEU A 275 -9.30 6.47 17.34
N ALA A 276 -10.20 7.23 17.97
CA ALA A 276 -11.49 6.71 18.44
C ALA A 276 -12.37 6.19 17.29
N GLU A 277 -12.36 6.88 16.15
CA GLU A 277 -13.18 6.55 14.99
C GLU A 277 -12.48 5.65 13.96
N LEU A 278 -11.42 4.93 14.34
CA LEU A 278 -10.69 4.07 13.38
C LEU A 278 -11.56 2.96 12.77
N GLY A 279 -12.50 2.42 13.54
CA GLY A 279 -13.49 1.46 13.01
C GLY A 279 -14.33 2.08 11.89
N THR A 280 -14.89 3.27 12.13
CA THR A 280 -15.65 4.04 11.13
C THR A 280 -14.78 4.37 9.91
N ALA A 281 -13.55 4.86 10.13
CA ALA A 281 -12.62 5.16 9.05
C ALA A 281 -12.30 3.92 8.20
N TRP A 282 -12.19 2.74 8.81
CA TRP A 282 -12.03 1.50 8.08
C TRP A 282 -13.26 1.13 7.24
N THR A 283 -14.47 1.29 7.78
CA THR A 283 -15.71 1.12 7.01
C THR A 283 -15.74 2.04 5.79
N GLU A 284 -15.37 3.32 5.96
CA GLU A 284 -15.29 4.30 4.86
C GLU A 284 -14.26 3.93 3.80
N ALA A 285 -13.03 3.61 4.20
CA ALA A 285 -11.96 3.23 3.28
C ALA A 285 -12.31 1.96 2.51
N SER A 286 -12.85 0.95 3.19
CA SER A 286 -13.30 -0.31 2.57
C SER A 286 -14.42 -0.08 1.58
N ALA A 287 -15.41 0.73 1.96
CA ALA A 287 -16.52 1.09 1.10
C ALA A 287 -16.08 1.88 -0.13
N ALA A 288 -15.16 2.83 0.03
CA ALA A 288 -14.61 3.58 -1.10
C ALA A 288 -13.81 2.68 -2.07
N ALA A 289 -13.07 1.70 -1.55
CA ALA A 289 -12.41 0.69 -2.38
C ALA A 289 -13.44 -0.18 -3.16
N ARG A 290 -14.54 -0.59 -2.51
CA ARG A 290 -15.64 -1.31 -3.20
C ARG A 290 -16.26 -0.46 -4.30
N ALA A 291 -16.54 0.82 -4.02
CA ALA A 291 -17.10 1.74 -5.00
C ALA A 291 -16.16 1.95 -6.20
N ALA A 292 -14.85 2.09 -5.97
CA ALA A 292 -13.85 2.22 -7.02
C ALA A 292 -13.75 0.97 -7.92
N LEU A 293 -13.96 -0.23 -7.37
CA LEU A 293 -14.02 -1.47 -8.16
C LEU A 293 -15.32 -1.57 -8.96
N ALA A 294 -16.44 -1.13 -8.39
CA ALA A 294 -17.75 -1.19 -9.02
C ALA A 294 -17.97 -0.10 -10.09
N GLU A 295 -17.28 1.02 -9.96
CA GLU A 295 -17.48 2.22 -10.79
C GLU A 295 -16.12 2.79 -11.26
N PRO A 296 -15.69 2.48 -12.50
CA PRO A 296 -14.37 2.81 -13.00
C PRO A 296 -14.00 4.30 -12.90
N ARG A 297 -14.96 5.23 -13.03
CA ARG A 297 -14.69 6.68 -12.92
C ARG A 297 -14.27 7.14 -11.52
N LEU A 298 -14.50 6.31 -10.50
CA LEU A 298 -14.07 6.58 -9.12
C LEU A 298 -12.67 6.00 -8.84
N GLY A 299 -12.21 5.05 -9.66
CA GLY A 299 -10.95 4.34 -9.49
C GLY A 299 -9.75 4.99 -10.19
N PRO A 300 -8.54 4.46 -9.98
CA PRO A 300 -8.23 3.33 -9.10
C PRO A 300 -8.08 3.71 -7.61
N VAL A 301 -8.15 5.01 -7.27
CA VAL A 301 -8.08 5.52 -5.89
C VAL A 301 -9.28 6.42 -5.62
N ALA A 302 -10.13 6.05 -4.66
CA ALA A 302 -11.34 6.78 -4.31
C ALA A 302 -11.29 7.35 -2.87
N PRO A 303 -11.36 8.67 -2.70
CA PRO A 303 -11.69 9.27 -1.41
C PRO A 303 -13.16 9.02 -1.04
N TRP A 304 -13.44 8.69 0.22
CA TRP A 304 -14.80 8.49 0.75
C TRP A 304 -15.74 9.67 0.47
N THR A 305 -15.22 10.89 0.57
CA THR A 305 -15.98 12.13 0.30
C THR A 305 -16.40 12.26 -1.17
N SER A 306 -15.73 11.54 -2.08
CA SER A 306 -15.95 11.62 -3.53
C SER A 306 -16.78 10.48 -4.12
N ILE A 307 -17.14 9.44 -3.36
CA ILE A 307 -17.90 8.30 -3.90
C ILE A 307 -19.42 8.55 -4.02
N GLY A 308 -19.91 9.69 -3.56
CA GLY A 308 -21.31 10.11 -3.77
C GLY A 308 -22.34 9.12 -3.22
N PRO A 309 -23.38 8.74 -3.99
CA PRO A 309 -24.42 7.79 -3.57
C PRO A 309 -23.88 6.42 -3.13
N PHE A 310 -22.69 6.02 -3.58
CA PHE A 310 -22.08 4.77 -3.14
C PHE A 310 -21.79 4.74 -1.64
N ARG A 311 -21.72 5.89 -0.95
CA ARG A 311 -21.65 5.92 0.53
C ARG A 311 -22.86 5.22 1.18
N LEU A 312 -24.05 5.43 0.63
CA LEU A 312 -25.28 4.81 1.12
C LEU A 312 -25.35 3.34 0.66
N LEU A 313 -25.10 3.07 -0.61
CA LEU A 313 -25.20 1.72 -1.18
C LEU A 313 -24.24 0.73 -0.50
N THR A 314 -23.02 1.19 -0.17
CA THR A 314 -22.03 0.35 0.50
C THR A 314 -22.32 0.11 1.98
N ALA A 315 -23.22 0.87 2.60
CA ALA A 315 -23.67 0.65 3.98
C ALA A 315 -24.81 -0.36 4.08
N LEU A 316 -25.53 -0.61 2.98
CA LEU A 316 -26.58 -1.61 2.92
C LEU A 316 -26.01 -3.04 2.86
N PRO A 317 -26.66 -4.04 3.46
CA PRO A 317 -26.27 -5.43 3.27
C PRO A 317 -26.49 -5.83 1.80
N PRO A 318 -25.64 -6.68 1.20
CA PRO A 318 -25.72 -7.03 -0.22
C PRO A 318 -27.09 -7.54 -0.68
N GLN A 319 -27.83 -8.20 0.23
CA GLN A 319 -29.17 -8.72 -0.04
C GLN A 319 -30.22 -7.60 -0.15
N ALA A 320 -30.04 -6.50 0.58
CA ALA A 320 -30.98 -5.37 0.56
C ALA A 320 -30.90 -4.54 -0.72
N VAL A 321 -29.81 -4.64 -1.48
CA VAL A 321 -29.66 -3.93 -2.76
C VAL A 321 -30.18 -4.74 -3.95
N ARG A 322 -30.55 -6.01 -3.73
CA ARG A 322 -31.14 -6.87 -4.76
C ARG A 322 -32.65 -6.80 -4.68
N ASP A 323 -33.25 -6.05 -5.60
CA ASP A 323 -34.70 -6.01 -5.73
C ASP A 323 -35.19 -7.11 -6.70
N PRO A 324 -36.18 -7.94 -6.31
CA PRO A 324 -36.75 -8.96 -7.18
C PRO A 324 -37.30 -8.43 -8.51
N ALA A 325 -37.86 -7.21 -8.53
CA ALA A 325 -38.38 -6.57 -9.74
C ALA A 325 -37.28 -6.25 -10.75
N VAL A 326 -36.07 -5.91 -10.27
CA VAL A 326 -34.91 -5.59 -11.13
C VAL A 326 -34.13 -6.85 -11.52
N GLY A 327 -34.29 -7.96 -10.79
CA GLY A 327 -33.64 -9.25 -11.05
C GLY A 327 -33.67 -9.71 -12.51
N PRO A 328 -34.83 -9.73 -13.20
CA PRO A 328 -34.92 -10.08 -14.62
C PRO A 328 -34.02 -9.22 -15.51
N LEU A 329 -33.94 -7.91 -15.28
CA LEU A 329 -33.13 -6.98 -16.07
C LEU A 329 -31.62 -7.25 -15.93
N LEU A 330 -31.20 -7.76 -14.77
CA LEU A 330 -29.79 -8.07 -14.48
C LEU A 330 -29.31 -9.38 -15.13
N ALA A 331 -30.19 -10.16 -15.75
CA ALA A 331 -29.81 -11.38 -16.44
C ALA A 331 -28.82 -11.09 -17.59
N PRO A 332 -27.82 -11.97 -17.86
CA PRO A 332 -26.78 -11.72 -18.87
C PRO A 332 -27.32 -11.39 -20.28
N VAL A 333 -28.48 -11.94 -20.65
CA VAL A 333 -29.17 -11.69 -21.93
C VAL A 333 -29.66 -10.24 -22.07
N HIS A 334 -29.86 -9.53 -20.96
CA HIS A 334 -30.40 -8.17 -20.91
C HIS A 334 -29.33 -7.11 -20.58
N ARG A 335 -28.04 -7.45 -20.65
CA ARG A 335 -26.91 -6.54 -20.36
C ARG A 335 -27.02 -5.18 -21.06
N GLU A 336 -27.43 -5.16 -22.33
CA GLU A 336 -27.62 -3.93 -23.10
C GLU A 336 -28.80 -3.08 -22.61
N LEU A 337 -29.87 -3.71 -22.14
CA LEU A 337 -31.01 -3.01 -21.53
C LEU A 337 -30.64 -2.45 -20.16
N ALA A 338 -29.94 -3.22 -19.33
CA ALA A 338 -29.44 -2.74 -18.04
C ALA A 338 -28.51 -1.53 -18.21
N ARG A 339 -27.60 -1.58 -19.20
CA ARG A 339 -26.74 -0.45 -19.59
C ARG A 339 -27.57 0.76 -20.06
N THR A 340 -28.62 0.52 -20.85
CA THR A 340 -29.48 1.60 -21.35
C THR A 340 -30.24 2.28 -20.19
N ALA A 341 -30.81 1.49 -19.28
CA ALA A 341 -31.50 1.99 -18.09
C ALA A 341 -30.57 2.84 -17.23
N GLU A 342 -29.36 2.36 -16.97
CA GLU A 342 -28.43 3.10 -16.14
C GLU A 342 -27.97 4.41 -16.80
N VAL A 343 -27.62 4.40 -18.08
CA VAL A 343 -27.24 5.64 -18.80
C VAL A 343 -28.40 6.62 -18.83
N TYR A 344 -29.64 6.13 -18.98
CA TYR A 344 -30.83 6.96 -18.90
C TYR A 344 -30.96 7.66 -17.54
N LEU A 345 -30.80 6.91 -16.45
CA LEU A 345 -30.91 7.41 -15.09
C LEU A 345 -29.72 8.32 -14.70
N ASP A 346 -28.50 8.00 -15.12
CA ASP A 346 -27.31 8.85 -14.93
C ASP A 346 -27.42 10.19 -15.69
N ARG A 347 -28.23 10.24 -16.76
CA ARG A 347 -28.58 11.47 -17.48
C ARG A 347 -29.88 12.12 -16.99
N ALA A 348 -30.33 11.78 -15.79
CA ALA A 348 -31.53 12.32 -15.16
C ALA A 348 -32.79 12.17 -16.04
N GLY A 349 -32.90 11.04 -16.76
CA GLY A 349 -34.01 10.74 -17.64
C GLY A 349 -34.04 11.52 -18.96
N GLN A 350 -32.96 12.22 -19.32
CA GLN A 350 -32.91 13.04 -20.54
C GLN A 350 -32.67 12.20 -21.80
N ALA A 351 -33.75 11.73 -22.42
CA ALA A 351 -33.71 10.83 -23.59
C ALA A 351 -32.77 11.30 -24.73
N GLY A 352 -32.68 12.61 -25.00
CA GLY A 352 -31.78 13.14 -26.01
C GLY A 352 -30.29 12.94 -25.67
N ARG A 353 -29.91 13.17 -24.40
CA ARG A 353 -28.54 12.97 -23.92
C ARG A 353 -28.20 11.49 -23.84
N THR A 354 -29.15 10.67 -23.39
CA THR A 354 -29.03 9.21 -23.33
C THR A 354 -28.80 8.59 -24.70
N ALA A 355 -29.61 8.97 -25.70
CA ALA A 355 -29.49 8.46 -27.07
C ALA A 355 -28.14 8.85 -27.69
N ALA A 356 -27.68 10.08 -27.45
CA ALA A 356 -26.38 10.56 -27.92
C ALA A 356 -25.21 9.79 -27.29
N GLU A 357 -25.24 9.55 -25.97
CA GLU A 357 -24.19 8.79 -25.27
C GLU A 357 -24.15 7.32 -25.66
N LEU A 358 -25.31 6.71 -25.90
CA LEU A 358 -25.41 5.33 -26.37
C LEU A 358 -25.12 5.18 -27.88
N GLY A 359 -25.05 6.29 -28.64
CA GLY A 359 -24.87 6.25 -30.09
C GLY A 359 -26.06 5.63 -30.83
N ILE A 360 -27.28 5.78 -30.33
CA ILE A 360 -28.50 5.19 -30.91
C ILE A 360 -29.54 6.24 -31.28
N HIS A 361 -30.48 5.88 -32.15
CA HIS A 361 -31.62 6.73 -32.49
C HIS A 361 -32.63 6.80 -31.31
N ARG A 362 -33.34 7.94 -31.16
CA ARG A 362 -34.32 8.14 -30.07
C ARG A 362 -35.44 7.09 -30.07
N GLN A 363 -35.89 6.65 -31.24
CA GLN A 363 -36.90 5.60 -31.36
C GLN A 363 -36.41 4.26 -30.79
N THR A 364 -35.14 3.92 -31.03
CA THR A 364 -34.52 2.72 -30.45
C THR A 364 -34.41 2.84 -28.94
N LEU A 365 -34.09 4.03 -28.42
CA LEU A 365 -34.09 4.28 -26.98
C LEU A 365 -35.47 4.05 -26.37
N TYR A 366 -36.54 4.65 -26.92
CA TYR A 366 -37.90 4.47 -26.38
C TYR A 366 -38.35 3.00 -26.41
N TYR A 367 -38.02 2.26 -27.47
CA TYR A 367 -38.26 0.82 -27.51
C TYR A 367 -37.54 0.08 -26.36
N ARG A 368 -36.26 0.41 -26.09
CA ARG A 368 -35.49 -0.20 -24.99
C ARG A 368 -36.09 0.16 -23.63
N LEU A 369 -36.47 1.42 -23.40
CA LEU A 369 -37.10 1.87 -22.15
C LEU A 369 -38.42 1.16 -21.91
N SER A 370 -39.31 1.10 -22.90
CA SER A 370 -40.57 0.34 -22.79
C SER A 370 -40.32 -1.15 -22.49
N ARG A 371 -39.28 -1.74 -23.08
CA ARG A 371 -38.91 -3.12 -22.77
C ARG A 371 -38.38 -3.30 -21.34
N ILE A 372 -37.69 -2.30 -20.79
CA ILE A 372 -37.21 -2.30 -19.40
C ILE A 372 -38.42 -2.26 -18.45
N GLU A 373 -39.39 -1.40 -18.69
CA GLU A 373 -40.64 -1.32 -17.91
C GLU A 373 -41.40 -2.65 -17.95
N GLN A 374 -41.54 -3.26 -19.13
CA GLN A 374 -42.17 -4.59 -19.27
C GLN A 374 -41.44 -5.71 -18.50
N LEU A 375 -40.10 -5.66 -18.44
CA LEU A 375 -39.29 -6.68 -17.76
C LEU A 375 -39.28 -6.51 -16.25
N THR A 376 -39.36 -5.27 -15.77
CA THR A 376 -39.21 -4.95 -14.35
C THR A 376 -40.55 -4.70 -13.65
N GLY A 377 -41.58 -4.32 -14.40
CA GLY A 377 -42.86 -3.85 -13.87
C GLY A 377 -42.80 -2.44 -13.29
N LEU A 378 -41.65 -1.75 -13.40
CA LEU A 378 -41.44 -0.39 -12.90
C LEU A 378 -41.88 0.63 -13.94
N ASP A 379 -42.47 1.74 -13.48
CA ASP A 379 -42.84 2.90 -14.28
C ASP A 379 -41.66 3.89 -14.33
N LEU A 380 -41.08 4.08 -15.53
CA LEU A 380 -39.97 5.01 -15.69
C LEU A 380 -40.41 6.46 -15.72
N ASP A 381 -41.68 6.82 -15.56
CA ASP A 381 -42.12 8.19 -15.29
C ASP A 381 -42.32 8.47 -13.80
N ASP A 382 -42.33 7.43 -12.95
CA ASP A 382 -42.37 7.55 -11.50
C ASP A 382 -40.97 7.77 -10.88
N GLY A 383 -40.91 8.59 -9.83
CA GLY A 383 -39.65 8.95 -9.16
C GLY A 383 -39.09 7.86 -8.24
N GLU A 384 -39.96 7.14 -7.54
CA GLU A 384 -39.57 6.07 -6.62
C GLU A 384 -39.07 4.85 -7.40
N ASP A 385 -39.76 4.51 -8.48
CA ASP A 385 -39.38 3.42 -9.38
C ASP A 385 -38.03 3.69 -10.07
N ARG A 386 -37.81 4.92 -10.55
CA ARG A 386 -36.49 5.34 -11.06
C ARG A 386 -35.39 5.21 -10.01
N LEU A 387 -35.65 5.64 -8.77
CA LEU A 387 -34.68 5.55 -7.68
C LEU A 387 -34.34 4.10 -7.35
N LEU A 388 -35.36 3.25 -7.20
CA LEU A 388 -35.22 1.81 -6.94
C LEU A 388 -34.37 1.15 -8.03
N LEU A 389 -34.73 1.38 -9.29
CA LEU A 389 -34.00 0.85 -10.44
C LEU A 389 -32.54 1.32 -10.45
N HIS A 390 -32.29 2.60 -10.19
CA HIS A 390 -30.94 3.16 -10.19
C HIS A 390 -30.06 2.58 -9.08
N MET A 391 -30.61 2.46 -7.88
CA MET A 391 -29.94 1.85 -6.73
C MET A 391 -29.63 0.38 -6.97
N ALA A 392 -30.59 -0.39 -7.48
CA ALA A 392 -30.42 -1.80 -7.79
C ALA A 392 -29.37 -2.04 -8.89
N LEU A 393 -29.37 -1.22 -9.96
CA LEU A 393 -28.36 -1.30 -11.03
C LEU A 393 -26.95 -1.00 -10.52
N LYS A 394 -26.76 0.07 -9.75
CA LYS A 394 -25.45 0.42 -9.17
C LYS A 394 -25.01 -0.59 -8.11
N GLY A 395 -25.97 -1.07 -7.31
CA GLY A 395 -25.77 -2.09 -6.30
C GLY A 395 -25.33 -3.44 -6.85
N ALA A 396 -25.84 -3.84 -8.01
CA ALA A 396 -25.47 -5.10 -8.65
C ALA A 396 -23.99 -5.19 -9.03
N ARG A 397 -23.27 -4.05 -9.11
CA ARG A 397 -21.82 -4.00 -9.35
C ARG A 397 -20.98 -3.98 -8.07
N LEU A 398 -21.59 -3.67 -6.93
CA LEU A 398 -20.96 -3.75 -5.61
C LEU A 398 -20.93 -5.21 -5.16
#